data_AF-A0A7C2Q553-F1
#
_entry.id   AF-A0A7C2Q553-F1
#
_cell.length_a   1.000
_cell.length_b   1.000
_cell.length_c   1.000
_cell.angle_alpha   90.00
_cell.angle_beta   90.00
_cell.angle_gamma   90.00
#
_symmetry.space_group_name_H-M   'P 1'
#
loop_
_entity.id
_entity.type
_entity.pdbx_description
1 polymer ?
#
loop_
_entity_poly.entity_id
_entity_poly.type
_entity_poly.pdbx_seq_one_letter_code
_entity_poly.pdbx_strand_id
1 'polypeptide(L)'
;MRVLLLASSAALVLWFVPYAEVIVYPLRLFVTIVHEIAHASAALLTGGSVAYIQVRPDGSGVTATRGGLAPIISSAGYVGTVLYGGALLSWCREPRRAKAALGVTALLIAGLT
;
A
#
# COMPACT_ATOMS: atom_id res chain seq x y z
N MET A 1 7.89 -13.67 -11.46
CA MET A 1 9.20 -13.41 -10.84
C MET A 1 9.88 -12.14 -11.38
N ARG A 2 10.15 -12.03 -12.68
CA ARG A 2 10.95 -10.93 -13.29
C ARG A 2 10.52 -9.51 -12.88
N VAL A 3 9.23 -9.18 -12.97
CA VAL A 3 8.72 -7.83 -12.59
C VAL A 3 8.98 -7.48 -11.13
N LEU A 4 8.93 -8.47 -10.23
CA LEU A 4 9.13 -8.25 -8.80
C LEU A 4 10.60 -7.92 -8.52
N LEU A 5 11.50 -8.68 -9.14
CA LEU A 5 12.95 -8.43 -9.07
C LEU A 5 13.30 -7.05 -9.63
N LEU A 6 12.75 -6.67 -10.78
CA LEU A 6 12.99 -5.36 -11.38
C LEU A 6 12.48 -4.22 -10.50
N ALA A 7 11.26 -4.35 -9.94
CA ALA A 7 10.69 -3.34 -9.05
C ALA A 7 11.50 -3.20 -7.75
N SER A 8 11.91 -4.32 -7.14
CA SER A 8 12.74 -4.31 -5.93
C SER A 8 14.12 -3.69 -6.19
N SER A 9 14.76 -4.04 -7.31
CA SER A 9 16.04 -3.44 -7.70
C SER A 9 15.92 -1.94 -7.98
N ALA A 10 14.85 -1.50 -8.67
CA ALA A 10 14.60 -0.09 -8.94
C ALA A 10 14.37 0.70 -7.63
N ALA A 11 13.60 0.14 -6.69
CA ALA A 11 13.40 0.74 -5.38
C ALA A 11 14.73 0.89 -4.60
N LEU A 12 15.60 -0.12 -4.64
CA LEU A 12 16.91 -0.07 -4.02
C LEU A 12 17.80 1.00 -4.65
N VAL A 13 17.82 1.11 -5.98
CA VAL A 13 18.63 2.14 -6.68
C VAL A 13 18.13 3.54 -6.35
N LEU A 14 16.81 3.77 -6.40
CA LEU A 14 16.21 5.07 -6.10
C LEU A 14 16.53 5.56 -4.68
N TRP A 15 16.79 4.65 -3.75
CA TRP A 15 17.20 5.00 -2.39
C TRP A 15 18.54 5.76 -2.33
N PHE A 16 19.45 5.51 -3.26
CA PHE A 16 20.79 6.13 -3.28
C PHE A 16 20.88 7.36 -4.19
N VAL A 17 19.82 7.68 -4.94
CA VAL A 17 19.82 8.79 -5.89
C VAL A 17 19.40 10.08 -5.15
N PRO A 18 20.22 11.15 -5.19
CA PRO A 18 19.84 12.42 -4.59
C PRO A 18 18.57 12.99 -5.27
N TYR A 19 17.69 13.62 -4.49
CA TYR A 19 16.39 14.15 -4.93
C TYR A 19 15.33 13.13 -5.37
N ALA A 20 15.65 11.83 -5.44
CA ALA A 20 14.66 10.80 -5.74
C ALA A 20 13.53 10.76 -4.70
N GLU A 21 13.78 11.24 -3.48
CA GLU A 21 12.77 11.36 -2.43
C GLU A 21 11.54 12.16 -2.90
N VAL A 22 11.68 13.22 -3.70
CA VAL A 22 10.53 14.00 -4.20
C VAL A 22 9.62 13.16 -5.08
N ILE A 23 10.21 12.30 -5.92
CA ILE A 23 9.49 11.41 -6.83
C ILE A 23 8.87 10.23 -6.06
N VAL A 24 9.60 9.70 -5.08
CA VAL A 24 9.18 8.54 -4.28
C VAL A 24 8.22 8.95 -3.15
N TYR A 25 8.13 10.24 -2.82
CA TYR A 25 7.31 10.73 -1.70
C TYR A 25 5.85 10.26 -1.73
N PRO A 26 5.11 10.32 -2.86
CA PRO A 26 3.75 9.80 -2.92
C PRO A 26 3.68 8.28 -2.67
N LEU A 27 4.66 7.53 -3.17
CA LEU A 27 4.78 6.09 -2.94
C LEU A 27 5.09 5.79 -1.48
N ARG A 28 5.95 6.58 -0.84
CA ARG A 28 6.28 6.46 0.58
C ARG A 28 5.04 6.67 1.44
N LEU A 29 4.28 7.74 1.21
CA LEU A 29 3.02 8.00 1.91
C LEU A 29 2.02 6.86 1.71
N PHE A 30 1.89 6.35 0.49
CA PHE A 30 1.02 5.23 0.18
C PHE A 30 1.39 3.96 0.97
N VAL A 31 2.67 3.59 0.99
CA VAL A 31 3.16 2.43 1.75
C VAL A 31 2.90 2.63 3.25
N THR A 32 3.13 3.82 3.80
CA THR A 32 2.84 4.13 5.20
C THR A 32 1.35 4.00 5.51
N ILE A 33 0.47 4.51 4.65
CA ILE A 33 -0.99 4.35 4.83
C ILE A 33 -1.38 2.88 4.87
N VAL A 34 -0.89 2.07 3.93
CA VAL A 34 -1.15 0.62 3.89
C VAL A 34 -0.63 -0.07 5.16
N HIS A 35 0.55 0.35 5.66
CA HIS A 35 1.15 -0.16 6.88
C HIS A 35 0.25 0.08 8.10
N GLU A 36 -0.21 1.32 8.27
CA GLU A 36 -1.06 1.72 9.39
C GLU A 36 -2.45 1.06 9.32
N ILE A 37 -3.03 0.93 8.12
CA ILE A 37 -4.30 0.22 7.92
C ILE A 37 -4.15 -1.26 8.28
N ALA A 38 -3.00 -1.89 8.03
CA ALA A 38 -2.78 -3.27 8.41
C ALA A 38 -2.73 -3.46 9.93
N HIS A 39 -2.10 -2.54 10.66
CA HIS A 39 -2.17 -2.51 12.14
C HIS A 39 -3.61 -2.35 12.64
N ALA A 40 -4.35 -1.40 12.07
CA ALA A 40 -5.74 -1.14 12.41
C ALA A 40 -6.64 -2.37 12.15
N SER A 41 -6.49 -3.00 10.99
CA SER A 41 -7.24 -4.20 10.62
C SER A 41 -6.94 -5.36 11.55
N ALA A 42 -5.66 -5.60 11.88
CA ALA A 42 -5.27 -6.64 12.82
C ALA A 42 -5.82 -6.38 14.23
N ALA A 43 -5.88 -5.12 14.66
CA ALA A 43 -6.48 -4.77 15.95
C ALA A 43 -7.96 -5.13 15.99
N LEU A 44 -8.72 -4.74 14.96
CA LEU A 44 -10.15 -5.07 14.86
C LEU A 44 -10.40 -6.58 14.79
N LEU A 45 -9.64 -7.30 13.95
CA LEU A 45 -9.79 -8.75 13.77
C LEU A 45 -9.42 -9.57 15.02
N THR A 46 -8.56 -9.03 15.88
CA THR A 46 -8.16 -9.70 17.12
C THR A 46 -9.01 -9.27 18.32
N GLY A 47 -10.11 -8.55 18.10
CA GLY A 47 -11.05 -8.12 19.14
C GLY A 47 -10.66 -6.84 19.88
N GLY A 48 -9.68 -6.10 19.36
CA GLY A 48 -9.30 -4.77 19.84
C GLY A 48 -10.09 -3.65 19.15
N SER A 49 -9.65 -2.42 19.39
CA SER A 49 -10.20 -1.20 18.79
C SER A 49 -9.09 -0.25 18.35
N VAL A 50 -9.42 0.66 17.43
CA VAL A 50 -8.50 1.67 16.90
C VAL A 50 -8.94 3.03 17.42
N ALA A 51 -8.05 3.71 18.13
CA ALA A 51 -8.30 5.05 18.66
C ALA A 51 -8.09 6.12 17.58
N TYR A 52 -6.96 6.06 16.88
CA TYR A 52 -6.67 6.92 15.74
C TYR A 52 -5.57 6.33 14.85
N ILE A 53 -5.55 6.80 13.60
CA ILE A 53 -4.46 6.60 12.65
C ILE A 53 -3.96 7.99 12.26
N GLN A 54 -2.65 8.19 12.27
CA GLN A 54 -2.02 9.44 11.83
C GLN A 54 -0.84 9.15 10.92
N VAL A 55 -0.78 9.85 9.78
CA VAL A 55 0.36 9.85 8.87
C VAL A 55 0.91 11.27 8.84
N ARG A 56 2.20 11.41 9.15
CA ARG A 56 2.89 12.70 9.21
C ARG A 56 3.49 13.07 7.85
N PRO A 57 3.71 14.37 7.58
CA PRO A 57 4.31 14.83 6.32
C PRO A 57 5.72 14.30 6.05
N ASP A 58 6.44 13.86 7.08
CA ASP A 58 7.75 13.21 6.95
C ASP A 58 7.66 11.74 6.46
N GLY A 59 6.45 11.25 6.18
CA GLY A 59 6.17 9.89 5.74
C GLY A 59 6.09 8.84 6.85
N SER A 60 6.19 9.24 8.13
CA SER A 60 6.02 8.32 9.25
C SER A 60 4.54 8.16 9.64
N GLY A 61 4.19 7.01 10.20
CA GLY A 61 2.83 6.67 10.61
C GLY A 61 2.75 6.29 12.09
N VAL A 62 1.54 6.38 12.65
CA VAL A 62 1.21 5.78 13.94
C VAL A 62 -0.26 5.37 13.97
N THR A 63 -0.50 4.14 14.44
CA THR A 63 -1.83 3.60 14.71
C THR A 63 -1.95 3.29 16.19
N ALA A 64 -2.78 4.06 16.89
CA ALA A 64 -3.06 3.83 18.30
C ALA A 64 -4.19 2.81 18.45
N THR A 65 -3.91 1.68 19.10
CA THR A 65 -4.87 0.59 19.31
C THR A 65 -5.11 0.34 20.80
N ARG A 66 -6.25 -0.27 21.13
CA ARG A 66 -6.60 -0.70 22.49
C ARG A 66 -7.15 -2.11 22.46
N GLY A 67 -6.59 -3.01 23.28
CA GLY A 67 -6.96 -4.43 23.28
C GLY A 67 -6.48 -5.17 22.02
N GLY A 68 -6.94 -6.41 21.86
CA GLY A 68 -6.50 -7.30 20.78
C GLY A 68 -5.18 -8.02 21.07
N LEU A 69 -4.66 -8.74 20.08
CA LEU A 69 -3.45 -9.55 20.22
C LEU A 69 -2.21 -8.76 19.77
N ALA A 70 -1.51 -8.16 20.73
CA ALA A 70 -0.36 -7.29 20.47
C ALA A 70 0.69 -7.86 19.50
N PRO A 71 1.11 -9.14 19.56
CA PRO A 71 2.11 -9.68 18.62
C PRO A 71 1.63 -9.70 17.15
N ILE A 72 0.33 -9.94 16.94
CA ILE A 72 -0.26 -9.92 15.60
C ILE A 72 -0.36 -8.49 15.10
N ILE A 73 -0.87 -7.60 15.96
CA ILE A 73 -1.02 -6.18 15.64
C ILE A 73 0.35 -5.60 15.29
N SER A 74 1.38 -5.75 16.12
CA SER A 74 2.71 -5.18 15.89
C SER A 74 3.39 -5.67 14.62
N SER A 75 3.10 -6.89 14.19
CA SER A 75 3.68 -7.48 12.98
C SER A 75 2.90 -7.14 11.70
N ALA A 76 1.62 -6.78 11.86
CA ALA A 76 0.68 -6.62 10.74
C ALA A 76 1.12 -5.55 9.74
N GLY A 77 1.75 -4.47 10.18
CA GLY A 77 2.24 -3.41 9.31
C GLY A 77 3.18 -3.93 8.22
N TYR A 78 4.23 -4.67 8.60
CA TYR A 78 5.20 -5.24 7.65
C TYR A 78 4.60 -6.35 6.78
N VAL A 79 3.85 -7.26 7.40
CA VAL A 79 3.23 -8.38 6.68
C VAL A 79 2.21 -7.85 5.66
N GLY A 80 1.38 -6.90 6.07
CA GLY A 80 0.35 -6.28 5.25
C GLY A 80 0.92 -5.53 4.05
N THR A 81 1.95 -4.69 4.25
CA THR A 81 2.58 -3.99 3.12
C THR A 81 3.23 -4.93 2.12
N VAL A 82 3.92 -5.98 2.56
CA VAL A 82 4.52 -6.98 1.67
C VAL A 82 3.46 -7.73 0.87
N LEU A 83 2.40 -8.20 1.53
CA LEU A 83 1.30 -8.91 0.86
C LEU A 83 0.59 -8.01 -0.15
N TYR A 84 0.26 -6.80 0.26
CA TYR A 84 -0.46 -5.84 -0.58
C TYR A 84 0.39 -5.38 -1.78
N GLY A 85 1.66 -5.05 -1.56
CA GLY A 85 2.59 -4.71 -2.64
C GLY A 85 2.82 -5.87 -3.62
N GLY A 86 2.97 -7.09 -3.10
CA GLY A 86 3.08 -8.30 -3.92
C GLY A 86 1.82 -8.57 -4.75
N ALA A 87 0.64 -8.34 -4.19
CA ALA A 87 -0.64 -8.45 -4.89
C ALA A 87 -0.76 -7.41 -6.00
N LEU A 88 -0.47 -6.13 -5.71
CA LEU A 88 -0.47 -5.05 -6.72
C LEU A 88 0.48 -5.34 -7.88
N LEU A 89 1.73 -5.71 -7.59
CA LEU A 89 2.72 -6.04 -8.63
C LEU A 89 2.30 -7.26 -9.45
N SER A 90 1.55 -8.20 -8.87
CA SER A 90 1.01 -9.34 -9.59
C SER A 90 -0.18 -8.94 -10.47
N TRP A 91 -1.06 -8.06 -9.97
CA TRP A 91 -2.21 -7.55 -10.71
C TRP A 91 -1.82 -6.72 -11.93
N CYS A 92 -0.75 -5.94 -11.82
CA CYS A 92 -0.22 -5.13 -12.92
C CYS A 92 0.46 -5.94 -14.04
N ARG A 93 0.55 -7.27 -13.93
CA ARG A 93 1.16 -8.13 -14.97
C ARG A 93 0.25 -8.41 -16.16
N GLU A 94 -1.03 -8.07 -16.09
CA GLU A 94 -2.02 -8.49 -17.09
C GLU A 94 -2.64 -7.29 -17.84
N PRO A 95 -2.01 -6.79 -18.93
CA PRO A 95 -2.48 -5.62 -19.69
C PRO A 95 -3.88 -5.78 -20.31
N ARG A 96 -4.42 -7.01 -20.37
CA ARG A 96 -5.77 -7.30 -20.87
C ARG A 96 -6.88 -6.80 -19.93
N ARG A 97 -6.67 -6.84 -18.61
CA ARG A 97 -7.64 -6.35 -17.62
C ARG A 97 -7.63 -4.83 -17.48
N ALA A 98 -6.46 -4.20 -17.63
CA ALA A 98 -6.33 -2.74 -17.68
C ALA A 98 -7.05 -2.13 -18.89
N LYS A 99 -6.94 -2.75 -20.08
CA LYS A 99 -7.68 -2.33 -21.28
C LYS A 99 -9.18 -2.56 -21.16
N ALA A 100 -9.61 -3.66 -20.54
CA ALA A 100 -11.03 -3.94 -20.31
C ALA A 100 -11.64 -2.93 -19.32
N ALA A 101 -10.95 -2.61 -18.21
CA ALA A 101 -11.40 -1.60 -17.27
C ALA A 101 -11.51 -0.22 -17.94
N LEU A 102 -10.49 0.20 -18.69
CA LEU A 102 -10.52 1.46 -19.46
C LEU A 102 -11.67 1.49 -20.49
N GLY A 103 -11.91 0.38 -21.20
CA GLY A 103 -13.02 0.28 -22.15
C GLY A 103 -14.40 0.37 -21.48
N VAL A 104 -14.58 -0.28 -20.32
CA VAL A 104 -15.82 -0.20 -19.54
C VAL A 104 -16.04 1.22 -19.00
N THR A 105 -15.00 1.87 -18.49
CA THR A 105 -15.11 3.26 -18.00
C THR A 105 -15.42 4.24 -19.13
N ALA A 106 -14.82 4.07 -20.31
CA ALA A 106 -15.10 4.92 -21.48
C ALA A 106 -16.54 4.75 -21.99
N LEU A 107 -17.07 3.52 -22.03
CA LEU A 107 -18.46 3.24 -22.43
C LEU A 107 -19.48 3.80 -21.43
N LEU A 108 -19.21 3.70 -20.12
CA LEU A 108 -20.08 4.27 -19.09
C LEU A 108 -20.16 5.79 -19.17
N ILE A 109 -19.04 6.46 -19.48
CA ILE A 109 -19.01 7.92 -19.63
C ILE A 109 -19.73 8.36 -20.91
N ALA A 110 -19.52 7.65 -22.03
CA ALA A 110 -20.18 7.95 -23.31
C ALA A 110 -21.70 7.67 -23.30
N GLY A 111 -22.17 6.74 -22.45
CA GLY A 111 -23.59 6.49 -22.27
C GLY A 111 -24.28 7.45 -21.29
N LEU A 112 -23.52 8.29 -20.58
CA LEU A 112 -24.03 9.29 -19.65
C LEU A 112 -24.12 10.70 -20.28
N THR A 113 -23.76 10.83 -21.56
CA THR A 113 -23.86 12.04 -22.40
C THR A 113 -24.88 11.83 -23.50
#